data_AF-A0A0A7E2M2-F1
#
_entry.id   AF-A0A0A7E2M2-F1
#
_cell.length_a   1.000
_cell.length_b   1.000
_cell.length_c   1.000
_cell.angle_alpha   90.00
_cell.angle_beta   90.00
_cell.angle_gamma   90.00
#
_symmetry.space_group_name_H-M   'P 1'
#
loop_
_entity.id
_entity.type
_entity.pdbx_description
1 polymer ?
#
loop_
_entity_poly.entity_id
_entity_poly.type
_entity_poly.pdbx_seq_one_letter_code
_entity_poly.pdbx_strand_id
1 'polypeptide(L)'
;GKTEELLKRINILKIAGINSLVIKPKFDTRFSKDEIVSRTGARHKAINVANSKEILKYWNPDYMCVAIDEVNFMDEDILIVIDELIVKGVRVICSGLDMDFK
;
A
#
# COMPACT_ATOMS: atom_id res chain seq x y z
N GLY A 1 3.06 -13.76 -5.99
CA GLY A 1 2.98 -12.80 -7.11
C GLY A 1 3.07 -11.38 -6.60
N LYS A 2 2.11 -10.50 -6.93
CA LYS A 2 2.17 -9.06 -6.63
C LYS A 2 2.31 -8.73 -5.14
N THR A 3 1.34 -9.14 -4.31
CA THR A 3 1.37 -8.95 -2.86
C THR A 3 2.61 -9.58 -2.21
N GLU A 4 3.12 -10.67 -2.77
CA GLU A 4 4.33 -11.34 -2.26
C GLU A 4 5.59 -10.51 -2.52
N GLU A 5 5.74 -9.94 -3.71
CA GLU A 5 6.83 -9.01 -4.00
C GLU A 5 6.69 -7.70 -3.21
N LEU A 6 5.46 -7.21 -3.00
CA LEU A 6 5.20 -6.06 -2.12
C LEU A 6 5.67 -6.36 -0.68
N LEU A 7 5.27 -7.49 -0.11
CA LEU A 7 5.69 -7.94 1.21
C LEU A 7 7.21 -8.12 1.33
N LYS A 8 7.85 -8.65 0.28
CA LYS A 8 9.32 -8.77 0.22
C LYS A 8 9.99 -7.40 0.33
N ARG A 9 9.50 -6.39 -0.39
CA ARG A 9 10.04 -5.02 -0.35
C ARG A 9 9.82 -4.36 1.01
N ILE A 10 8.63 -4.52 1.60
CA ILE A 10 8.33 -4.05 2.96
C ILE A 10 9.29 -4.67 3.98
N ASN A 11 9.54 -5.98 3.88
CA ASN A 11 10.46 -6.67 4.79
C ASN A 11 11.91 -6.18 4.65
N ILE A 12 12.38 -5.90 3.44
CA ILE A 12 13.71 -5.31 3.22
C ILE A 12 13.81 -3.92 3.88
N LEU A 13 12.78 -3.08 3.72
CA LEU A 13 12.73 -1.76 4.35
C LEU A 13 12.72 -1.87 5.88
N LYS A 14 11.95 -2.80 6.44
CA LYS A 14 11.91 -3.07 7.88
C LYS A 14 13.28 -3.47 8.42
N ILE A 15 14.01 -4.34 7.72
CA ILE A 15 15.39 -4.74 8.10
C ILE A 15 16.33 -3.53 8.09
N ALA A 16 16.14 -2.59 7.16
CA ALA A 16 16.89 -1.34 7.09
C ALA A 16 16.43 -0.27 8.11
N GLY A 17 15.49 -0.59 9.02
CA GLY A 17 14.95 0.36 10.01
C GLY A 17 13.99 1.40 9.41
N ILE A 18 13.52 1.20 8.18
CA ILE A 18 12.61 2.11 7.49
C ILE A 18 11.17 1.70 7.80
N ASN A 19 10.48 2.54 8.57
CA ASN A 19 9.09 2.33 8.89
C ASN A 19 8.20 2.62 7.66
N SER A 20 7.25 1.71 7.40
CA SER A 20 6.41 1.72 6.20
C SER A 20 4.93 1.70 6.59
N LEU A 21 4.16 2.64 6.04
CA LEU A 21 2.70 2.62 6.12
C LEU A 21 2.18 1.69 5.02
N VAL A 22 1.45 0.64 5.39
CA VAL A 22 0.89 -0.31 4.43
C VAL A 22 -0.61 -0.04 4.29
N ILE A 23 -1.05 0.17 3.06
CA ILE A 23 -2.42 0.55 2.70
C ILE A 23 -3.03 -0.54 1.83
N LYS A 24 -4.32 -0.81 2.07
CA LYS A 24 -5.17 -1.58 1.16
C LYS A 24 -6.54 -0.90 0.98
N PRO A 25 -7.20 -1.05 -0.16
CA PRO A 25 -8.54 -0.54 -0.35
C PRO A 25 -9.52 -1.31 0.55
N LYS A 26 -10.47 -0.59 1.16
CA LYS A 26 -11.47 -1.17 2.08
C LYS A 26 -12.35 -2.24 1.41
N PHE A 27 -12.54 -2.15 0.09
CA PHE A 27 -13.30 -3.13 -0.69
C PHE A 27 -12.58 -4.48 -0.79
N ASP A 28 -11.26 -4.54 -0.63
CA ASP A 28 -10.51 -5.79 -0.69
C ASP A 28 -10.62 -6.60 0.60
N THR A 29 -11.69 -7.39 0.69
CA THR A 29 -12.01 -8.26 1.83
C THR A 29 -11.66 -9.74 1.58
N ARG A 30 -10.99 -10.05 0.46
CA ARG A 30 -10.82 -11.44 -0.02
C ARG A 30 -10.07 -12.36 0.95
N PHE A 31 -9.14 -11.82 1.74
CA PHE A 31 -8.25 -12.62 2.59
C PHE A 31 -8.17 -12.18 4.05
N SER A 32 -8.31 -10.88 4.34
CA SER A 32 -8.31 -10.35 5.71
C SER A 32 -8.91 -8.95 5.75
N LYS A 33 -9.47 -8.58 6.91
CA LYS A 33 -10.01 -7.24 7.15
C LYS A 33 -8.94 -6.19 7.43
N ASP A 34 -7.80 -6.57 7.98
CA ASP A 34 -6.76 -5.66 8.49
C ASP A 34 -5.34 -6.06 8.05
N GLU A 35 -5.23 -7.01 7.13
CA GLU A 35 -3.95 -7.47 6.59
C GLU A 35 -3.97 -7.53 5.06
N ILE A 36 -2.80 -7.36 4.46
CA ILE A 36 -2.49 -7.87 3.13
C ILE A 36 -1.97 -9.30 3.26
N VAL A 37 -2.46 -10.20 2.41
CA VAL A 37 -2.15 -11.63 2.46
C VAL A 37 -1.73 -12.08 1.06
N SER A 38 -0.51 -12.58 0.95
CA SER A 38 -0.03 -13.17 -0.30
C SER A 38 -0.64 -14.56 -0.54
N ARG A 39 -0.55 -15.04 -1.79
CA ARG A 39 -1.03 -16.38 -2.16
C ARG A 39 -0.32 -17.51 -1.44
N THR A 40 0.93 -17.30 -1.00
CA THR A 40 1.73 -18.26 -0.25
C THR A 40 1.49 -18.16 1.26
N GLY A 41 0.57 -17.31 1.70
CA GLY A 41 0.17 -17.19 3.10
C GLY A 41 0.98 -16.20 3.93
N ALA A 42 1.98 -15.52 3.37
CA ALA A 42 2.66 -14.42 4.05
C ALA A 42 1.69 -13.24 4.28
N ARG A 43 1.78 -12.61 5.45
CA ARG A 43 0.85 -11.59 5.95
C ARG A 43 1.56 -10.36 6.47
N HIS A 44 0.92 -9.21 6.37
CA HIS A 44 1.35 -7.99 7.04
C HIS A 44 0.14 -7.10 7.33
N LYS A 45 0.15 -6.44 8.50
CA LYS A 45 -0.88 -5.47 8.88
C LYS A 45 -0.96 -4.35 7.84
N ALA A 46 -2.17 -3.94 7.52
CA ALA A 46 -2.46 -2.86 6.59
C ALA A 46 -3.63 -2.01 7.09
N ILE A 47 -3.61 -0.73 6.74
CA ILE A 47 -4.72 0.19 6.99
C ILE A 47 -5.66 0.15 5.79
N ASN A 48 -6.94 -0.06 6.07
CA ASN A 48 -7.98 -0.01 5.05
C ASN A 48 -8.44 1.42 4.84
N VAL A 49 -8.36 1.88 3.60
CA VAL A 49 -8.83 3.22 3.21
C VAL A 49 -10.03 3.11 2.27
N ALA A 50 -11.01 3.99 2.44
CA ALA A 50 -12.20 4.04 1.58
C ALA A 50 -11.98 4.88 0.31
N ASN A 51 -11.00 5.79 0.33
CA ASN A 51 -10.59 6.67 -0.76
C ASN A 51 -9.11 7.04 -0.58
N SER A 52 -8.45 7.52 -1.64
CA SER A 52 -7.01 7.80 -1.60
C SER A 52 -6.64 8.89 -0.59
N LYS A 53 -7.49 9.90 -0.40
CA LYS A 53 -7.23 11.02 0.52
C LYS A 53 -7.10 10.59 1.98
N GLU A 54 -7.68 9.45 2.37
CA GLU A 54 -7.51 8.90 3.71
C GLU A 54 -6.07 8.47 4.00
N ILE A 55 -5.28 8.09 2.98
CA ILE A 55 -3.86 7.74 3.15
C ILE A 55 -3.11 8.88 3.84
N LEU A 56 -3.37 10.13 3.44
CA LEU A 56 -2.73 11.31 4.02
C LEU A 56 -3.16 11.56 5.48
N LYS A 57 -4.33 11.07 5.91
CA LYS A 57 -4.79 11.17 7.31
C LYS A 57 -4.05 10.19 8.22
N TYR A 58 -3.65 9.03 7.69
CA TYR A 58 -2.90 8.01 8.42
C TYR A 58 -1.38 8.20 8.34
N TRP A 59 -0.92 8.94 7.33
CA TRP A 59 0.49 9.24 7.17
C TRP A 59 0.97 10.29 8.18
N ASN A 60 2.21 10.10 8.64
CA ASN A 60 2.96 11.06 9.43
C ASN A 60 4.46 10.91 9.07
N PRO A 61 5.33 11.86 9.48
CA PRO A 61 6.75 11.85 9.12
C PRO A 61 7.56 10.62 9.56
N ASP A 62 7.08 9.80 10.51
CA ASP A 62 7.76 8.56 10.89
C ASP A 62 7.66 7.49 9.78
N TYR A 63 6.72 7.64 8.84
CA TYR A 63 6.56 6.76 7.70
C TYR A 63 7.35 7.28 6.49
N MET A 64 8.56 6.76 6.34
CA MET A 64 9.46 7.04 5.23
C MET A 64 9.12 6.25 3.95
N CYS A 65 8.18 5.31 4.04
CA CYS A 65 7.62 4.59 2.89
C CYS A 65 6.10 4.42 3.02
N VAL A 66 5.38 4.49 1.91
CA VAL A 66 3.97 4.11 1.79
C VAL A 66 3.86 2.99 0.76
N ALA A 67 3.37 1.82 1.18
CA ALA A 67 3.14 0.66 0.34
C ALA A 67 1.64 0.48 0.12
N ILE A 68 1.20 0.45 -1.13
CA ILE A 68 -0.23 0.41 -1.52
C ILE A 68 -0.48 -0.88 -2.30
N ASP A 69 -1.27 -1.79 -1.75
CA ASP A 69 -1.70 -3.01 -2.46
C ASP A 69 -3.03 -2.77 -3.20
N GLU A 70 -3.19 -3.46 -4.33
CA GLU A 70 -4.32 -3.36 -5.25
C GLU A 70 -4.73 -1.90 -5.58
N VAL A 71 -3.74 -1.08 -5.96
CA VAL A 71 -3.89 0.35 -6.26
C VAL A 71 -4.91 0.63 -7.37
N ASN A 72 -5.14 -0.32 -8.27
CA ASN A 72 -6.15 -0.23 -9.33
C ASN A 72 -7.61 -0.15 -8.82
N PHE A 73 -7.84 -0.37 -7.52
CA PHE A 73 -9.15 -0.15 -6.88
C PHE A 73 -9.26 1.17 -6.13
N MET A 74 -8.22 2.01 -6.16
CA MET A 74 -8.28 3.37 -5.61
C MET A 74 -8.96 4.32 -6.60
N ASP A 75 -9.46 5.44 -6.10
CA ASP A 75 -10.05 6.52 -6.90
C ASP A 75 -8.97 7.35 -7.63
N GLU A 76 -9.38 8.18 -8.59
CA GLU A 76 -8.48 8.98 -9.44
C GLU A 76 -7.55 9.92 -8.66
N ASP A 77 -7.98 10.34 -7.47
CA ASP A 77 -7.20 11.16 -6.53
C ASP A 77 -5.91 10.46 -6.05
N ILE A 78 -5.74 9.15 -6.31
CA ILE A 78 -4.54 8.41 -5.93
C ILE A 78 -3.26 9.02 -6.49
N LEU A 79 -3.29 9.55 -7.72
CA LEU A 79 -2.13 10.17 -8.34
C LEU A 79 -1.70 11.43 -7.59
N ILE A 80 -2.66 12.26 -7.20
CA ILE A 80 -2.42 13.49 -6.42
C ILE A 80 -1.81 13.12 -5.06
N VAL A 81 -2.36 12.10 -4.39
CA VAL A 81 -1.86 11.64 -3.08
C VAL A 81 -0.44 11.10 -3.18
N ILE A 82 -0.12 10.33 -4.24
CA ILE A 82 1.23 9.81 -4.47
C ILE A 82 2.22 10.96 -4.73
N ASP A 83 1.86 11.93 -5.56
CA ASP A 83 2.70 13.10 -5.84
C ASP A 83 2.99 13.90 -4.57
N GLU A 84 1.98 14.13 -3.73
CA GLU A 84 2.16 14.80 -2.43
C GLU A 84 3.14 14.05 -1.51
N LEU A 85 3.08 12.72 -1.48
CA LEU A 85 4.00 11.90 -0.68
C LEU A 85 5.43 11.97 -1.24
N ILE A 86 5.60 11.92 -2.57
CA ILE A 86 6.91 12.02 -3.23
C ILE A 86 7.55 13.38 -2.97
N VAL A 87 6.79 14.48 -3.07
CA VAL A 87 7.28 15.84 -2.76
C VAL A 87 7.77 15.95 -1.31
N LYS A 88 7.18 15.19 -0.39
CA LYS A 88 7.60 15.09 1.03
C LYS A 88 8.81 14.16 1.24
N GLY A 89 9.39 13.62 0.18
CA GLY A 89 10.54 12.71 0.25
C GLY A 89 10.18 11.27 0.67
N VAL A 90 8.89 10.91 0.62
CA VAL A 90 8.41 9.58 1.01
C VAL A 90 8.52 8.63 -0.18
N ARG A 91 9.08 7.44 0.05
CA ARG A 91 9.08 6.38 -0.97
C ARG A 91 7.68 5.80 -1.13
N VAL A 92 7.17 5.71 -2.36
CA VAL A 92 5.89 5.05 -2.65
C VAL A 92 6.12 3.75 -3.41
N ILE A 93 5.48 2.66 -2.98
CA ILE A 93 5.51 1.37 -3.66
C ILE A 93 4.06 0.92 -3.92
N CYS A 94 3.69 0.81 -5.19
CA CYS A 94 2.36 0.35 -5.59
C CYS A 94 2.39 -1.08 -6.12
N SER A 95 1.34 -1.84 -5.81
CA SER A 95 1.02 -3.15 -6.36
C SER A 95 -0.41 -3.10 -6.86
N GLY A 96 -0.68 -3.67 -8.04
CA GLY A 96 -2.02 -3.65 -8.65
C GLY A 96 -2.02 -4.40 -9.98
N LEU A 97 -3.20 -4.59 -10.55
CA LEU A 97 -3.34 -5.16 -11.90
C LEU A 97 -2.80 -4.18 -12.96
N ASP A 98 -2.17 -4.71 -14.02
CA ASP A 98 -1.74 -3.93 -15.18
C ASP A 98 -2.87 -3.80 -16.23
N MET A 99 -3.82 -4.73 -16.23
CA MET A 99 -4.95 -4.83 -17.14
C MET A 99 -6.23 -5.20 -16.39
N ASP A 100 -7.34 -4.58 -16.79
CA ASP A 100 -8.68 -5.07 -16.46
C ASP A 100 -9.07 -6.17 -17.47
N PHE A 101 -9.75 -7.23 -17.00
CA PHE A 101 -10.31 -8.25 -17.90
C PHE A 101 -11.34 -7.60 -18.85
N LYS A 102 -10.93 -7.33 -20.09
CA LYS A 102 -11.80 -7.02 -21.23
C LYS A 102 -11.70 -8.10 -22.27
#